data_AF-W2IBL0-F1
#
_entry.id   AF-W2IBL0-F1
#
_cell.length_a   1.000
_cell.length_b   1.000
_cell.length_c   1.000
_cell.angle_alpha   90.00
_cell.angle_beta   90.00
_cell.angle_gamma   90.00
#
_symmetry.space_group_name_H-M   'P 1'
#
loop_
_entity.id
_entity.type
_entity.pdbx_description
1 polymer ?
#
loop_
_entity_poly.entity_id
_entity_poly.type
_entity_poly.pdbx_seq_one_letter_code
_entity_poly.pdbx_strand_id
1 'polypeptide(L)'
;MYRLLRILEQFDPERASNTLSSDVIGCVVPRGRIVRGYVYAGVNKEIPPPSSATHSYHGLGPESRKTLPSSAKRSIAQYSPKPQRKNQTKSPAEYREQRRLKQERYRRKQTQREHDLAKVVKRLRQEVPLLQMQHMRMVFGVKLMLEAVVTEYFQLFRHGIWFSNMDTPCHLKAKAQQQLVFLRTAMSNDVILGGLKGVDALVEQWRRYCTYFDNVELNLGVVDIRSNIAWANATLSVTVTKTTLDQVFPHLLEGEQDKLILRSRLLGQLLVLPCRICFEWDEKSKRVVRLDKMLDFFTPLQHLLPCFDFVATVMEKALITLECIISDDGSD
;
A
#
# COMPACT_ATOMS: atom_id res chain seq x y z
N MET A 1 -6.01 2.96 -11.28
CA MET A 1 -5.30 2.66 -10.01
C MET A 1 -5.94 1.50 -9.20
N TYR A 2 -6.63 0.53 -9.81
CA TYR A 2 -7.37 -0.50 -9.04
C TYR A 2 -6.66 -1.87 -8.91
N ARG A 3 -5.42 -2.02 -9.42
CA ARG A 3 -4.70 -3.32 -9.41
C ARG A 3 -3.60 -3.46 -8.35
N LEU A 4 -3.18 -2.38 -7.70
CA LEU A 4 -2.09 -2.41 -6.72
C LEU A 4 -2.57 -2.64 -5.27
N LEU A 5 -3.83 -2.31 -4.96
CA LEU A 5 -4.40 -2.48 -3.62
C LEU A 5 -4.66 -3.95 -3.26
N ARG A 6 -4.97 -4.81 -4.25
CA ARG A 6 -5.25 -6.24 -4.02
C ARG A 6 -4.03 -7.09 -3.66
N ILE A 7 -2.82 -6.58 -3.90
CA ILE A 7 -1.57 -7.33 -3.66
C ILE A 7 -1.08 -7.13 -2.22
N LEU A 8 -1.46 -6.02 -1.57
CA LEU A 8 -1.03 -5.70 -0.20
C LEU A 8 -1.96 -6.30 0.87
N GLU A 9 -3.19 -6.68 0.53
CA GLU A 9 -4.14 -7.33 1.47
C GLU A 9 -3.84 -8.82 1.77
N GLN A 10 -2.95 -9.47 1.01
CA GLN A 10 -2.67 -10.90 1.20
C GLN A 10 -1.38 -11.19 1.95
N PHE A 11 -0.68 -10.17 2.45
CA PHE A 11 0.60 -10.36 3.12
C PHE A 11 0.48 -10.14 4.62
N ASP A 12 0.25 -11.24 5.33
CA ASP A 12 0.32 -11.32 6.79
C ASP A 12 1.76 -11.68 7.22
N PRO A 13 2.52 -10.75 7.83
CA PRO A 13 3.91 -10.97 8.20
C PRO A 13 4.10 -11.85 9.46
N GLU A 14 3.04 -12.11 10.23
CA GLU A 14 3.12 -12.84 11.52
C GLU A 14 3.02 -14.37 11.35
N ARG A 15 2.65 -14.87 10.18
CA ARG A 15 2.47 -16.32 9.95
C ARG A 15 3.73 -17.08 9.53
N ALA A 16 4.89 -16.44 9.53
CA ALA A 16 6.14 -17.00 9.01
C ALA A 16 7.15 -17.45 10.08
N SER A 17 6.75 -17.62 11.34
CA SER A 17 7.61 -18.21 12.38
C SER A 17 7.41 -19.72 12.51
N ASN A 18 7.57 -20.46 11.40
CA ASN A 18 7.81 -21.90 11.49
C ASN A 18 9.31 -22.14 11.31
N THR A 19 10.04 -22.10 12.43
CA THR A 19 11.41 -22.61 12.51
C THR A 19 11.40 -24.11 12.26
N LEU A 20 11.77 -24.52 11.04
CA LEU A 20 11.98 -25.93 10.71
C LEU A 20 13.29 -26.40 11.36
N SER A 21 13.15 -27.19 12.43
CA SER A 21 14.24 -27.95 13.07
C SER A 21 14.84 -28.96 12.08
N SER A 22 16.14 -29.24 12.19
CA SER A 22 16.92 -30.04 11.22
C SER A 22 16.59 -31.54 11.18
N ASP A 23 15.68 -32.03 12.04
CA ASP A 23 15.60 -33.46 12.34
C ASP A 23 14.32 -34.16 11.86
N VAL A 24 13.54 -33.55 10.96
CA VAL A 24 12.35 -34.23 10.41
C VAL A 24 12.66 -34.89 9.06
N ILE A 25 13.08 -36.16 9.11
CA ILE A 25 13.01 -37.06 7.95
C ILE A 25 11.56 -37.53 7.83
N GLY A 26 10.77 -36.88 6.99
CA GLY A 26 9.43 -37.34 6.65
C GLY A 26 9.46 -38.67 5.88
N CYS A 27 8.64 -39.64 6.30
CA CYS A 27 8.50 -40.95 5.67
C CYS A 27 8.23 -40.85 4.17
N VAL A 28 9.02 -41.54 3.35
CA VAL A 28 8.80 -41.67 1.90
C VAL A 28 7.69 -42.67 1.66
N VAL A 29 6.52 -42.20 1.26
CA VAL A 29 5.40 -43.06 0.83
C VAL A 29 5.68 -43.61 -0.57
N PRO A 30 5.44 -44.92 -0.86
CA PRO A 30 5.71 -45.49 -2.18
C PRO A 30 4.80 -44.88 -3.25
N ARG A 31 5.36 -44.59 -4.44
CA ARG A 31 4.57 -44.18 -5.61
C ARG A 31 3.82 -45.38 -6.19
N GLY A 32 2.51 -45.24 -6.40
CA GLY A 32 1.67 -46.21 -7.08
C GLY A 32 2.11 -46.46 -8.53
N ARG A 33 2.05 -47.72 -8.97
CA ARG A 33 2.33 -48.15 -10.35
C ARG A 33 1.31 -47.55 -11.31
N ILE A 34 1.79 -46.83 -12.33
CA ILE A 34 0.98 -46.45 -13.49
C ILE A 34 1.26 -47.45 -14.62
N VAL A 35 0.23 -48.20 -15.00
CA VAL A 35 0.20 -49.10 -16.17
C VAL A 35 0.03 -48.24 -17.43
N ARG A 36 0.84 -48.50 -18.46
CA ARG A 36 0.77 -47.85 -19.78
C ARG A 36 -0.26 -48.53 -20.69
N GLY A 37 -1.03 -47.72 -21.41
CA GLY A 37 -1.95 -48.09 -22.51
C GLY A 37 -3.30 -47.39 -22.29
N TYR A 38 -3.84 -46.55 -23.16
CA TYR A 38 -3.93 -46.62 -24.62
C TYR A 38 -3.92 -45.24 -25.29
N VAL A 39 -3.63 -45.28 -26.59
CA VAL A 39 -3.56 -44.23 -27.61
C VAL A 39 -4.94 -43.63 -27.90
N TYR A 40 -5.02 -42.29 -28.06
CA TYR A 40 -5.95 -41.64 -29.00
C TYR A 40 -5.30 -40.40 -29.62
N ALA A 41 -5.59 -40.20 -30.90
CA ALA A 41 -4.87 -39.35 -31.84
C ALA A 41 -5.43 -37.92 -31.96
N GLY A 42 -4.54 -36.98 -32.29
CA GLY A 42 -4.76 -35.83 -33.17
C GLY A 42 -5.53 -34.61 -32.60
N VAL A 43 -4.88 -33.45 -32.53
CA VAL A 43 -5.00 -32.32 -33.49
C VAL A 43 -3.97 -31.24 -33.09
N ASN A 44 -3.04 -30.94 -34.00
CA ASN A 44 -2.12 -29.80 -33.90
C ASN A 44 -2.80 -28.53 -34.46
N LYS A 45 -2.75 -27.43 -33.72
CA LYS A 45 -2.74 -26.07 -34.26
C LYS A 45 -1.67 -25.25 -33.56
N GLU A 46 -0.72 -24.78 -34.36
CA GLU A 46 0.40 -23.92 -33.98
C GLU A 46 -0.06 -22.49 -33.69
N ILE A 47 0.55 -21.84 -32.70
CA ILE A 47 0.56 -20.38 -32.54
C ILE A 47 2.02 -19.97 -32.25
N PRO A 48 2.63 -19.08 -33.07
CA PRO A 48 4.04 -18.70 -32.96
C PRO A 48 4.30 -17.61 -31.89
N PRO A 49 5.55 -17.48 -31.39
CA PRO A 49 5.92 -16.46 -30.41
C PRO A 49 6.17 -15.08 -31.05
N PRO A 50 5.92 -13.97 -30.33
CA PRO A 50 6.13 -12.63 -30.84
C PRO A 50 7.61 -12.21 -30.82
N SER A 51 7.94 -11.50 -31.91
CA SER A 51 9.19 -10.83 -32.26
C SER A 51 9.66 -9.81 -31.22
N SER A 52 10.97 -9.77 -30.95
CA SER A 52 11.66 -8.60 -30.43
C SER A 52 12.77 -8.19 -31.40
N ALA A 53 12.60 -6.99 -31.97
CA ALA A 53 13.50 -6.38 -32.93
C ALA A 53 14.60 -5.58 -32.23
N THR A 54 15.84 -5.87 -32.65
CA THR A 54 16.98 -4.97 -32.94
C THR A 54 17.41 -3.91 -31.92
N HIS A 55 18.61 -4.12 -31.38
CA HIS A 55 19.62 -3.07 -31.24
C HIS A 55 20.90 -3.49 -31.97
N SER A 56 21.24 -2.70 -32.99
CA SER A 56 22.41 -2.80 -33.85
C SER A 56 23.67 -2.27 -33.17
N TYR A 57 24.77 -3.02 -33.25
CA TYR A 57 26.13 -2.49 -33.16
C TYR A 57 26.99 -3.10 -34.28
N HIS A 58 27.70 -2.21 -34.97
CA HIS A 58 28.81 -2.40 -35.90
C HIS A 58 29.75 -3.54 -35.45
N GLY A 59 30.33 -4.39 -36.31
CA GLY A 59 30.85 -4.14 -37.65
C GLY A 59 32.39 -4.13 -37.61
N LEU A 60 33.03 -5.30 -37.53
CA LEU A 60 34.44 -5.53 -37.88
C LEU A 60 34.59 -6.97 -38.41
N GLY A 61 35.10 -7.12 -39.63
CA GLY A 61 35.39 -8.40 -40.31
C GLY A 61 36.63 -9.13 -39.73
N PRO A 62 37.27 -10.08 -40.44
CA PRO A 62 37.19 -10.36 -41.88
C PRO A 62 37.01 -11.84 -42.28
N GLU A 63 36.74 -12.00 -43.57
CA GLU A 63 36.79 -13.24 -44.35
C GLU A 63 38.21 -13.82 -44.51
N SER A 64 38.21 -15.02 -45.09
CA SER A 64 39.25 -15.62 -45.95
C SER A 64 40.20 -16.65 -45.35
N ARG A 65 39.70 -17.89 -45.35
CA ARG A 65 40.17 -19.02 -46.18
C ARG A 65 41.68 -19.02 -46.52
N LYS A 66 42.39 -20.06 -46.07
CA LYS A 66 43.38 -20.82 -46.86
C LYS A 66 43.92 -22.00 -46.05
N THR A 67 43.52 -23.22 -46.41
CA THR A 67 44.37 -24.42 -46.30
C THR A 67 44.05 -25.33 -47.47
N LEU A 68 45.02 -25.45 -48.37
CA LEU A 68 45.08 -26.42 -49.46
C LEU A 68 45.58 -27.78 -48.92
N PRO A 69 45.35 -28.87 -49.67
CA PRO A 69 45.15 -30.21 -49.15
C PRO A 69 46.47 -30.98 -49.04
N SER A 70 46.51 -32.02 -48.20
CA SER A 70 47.52 -33.06 -48.33
C SER A 70 46.95 -34.45 -48.06
N SER A 71 46.97 -35.20 -49.15
CA SER A 71 47.17 -36.64 -49.29
C SER A 71 46.25 -37.59 -48.51
N ALA A 72 45.38 -38.21 -49.30
CA ALA A 72 44.83 -39.53 -49.04
C ALA A 72 45.92 -40.56 -48.73
N LYS A 73 45.68 -41.36 -47.69
CA LYS A 73 46.05 -42.78 -47.66
C LYS A 73 44.87 -43.56 -47.14
N ARG A 74 44.19 -44.29 -48.05
CA ARG A 74 43.30 -45.38 -47.70
C ARG A 74 44.18 -46.55 -47.25
N SER A 75 44.07 -46.93 -45.99
CA SER A 75 44.46 -48.26 -45.52
C SER A 75 43.23 -48.92 -44.92
N ILE A 76 42.76 -49.97 -45.59
CA ILE A 76 41.73 -50.87 -45.11
C ILE A 76 42.39 -51.88 -44.16
N ALA A 77 41.62 -52.23 -43.12
CA ALA A 77 41.79 -53.32 -42.17
C ALA A 77 42.82 -53.12 -41.03
N GLN A 78 42.29 -52.84 -39.84
CA GLN A 78 42.25 -53.80 -38.73
C GLN A 78 41.28 -53.28 -37.66
N TYR A 79 40.21 -54.04 -37.39
CA TYR A 79 39.33 -53.79 -36.25
C TYR A 79 40.12 -54.11 -34.98
N SER A 80 40.81 -53.12 -34.41
CA SER A 80 41.24 -53.16 -33.01
C SER A 80 40.06 -52.70 -32.14
N PRO A 81 39.69 -53.43 -31.07
CA PRO A 81 38.63 -52.99 -30.18
C PRO A 81 39.05 -51.67 -29.54
N LYS A 82 38.22 -50.62 -29.74
CA LYS A 82 38.38 -49.33 -29.08
C LYS A 82 38.54 -49.57 -27.57
N PRO A 83 39.51 -48.93 -26.89
CA PRO A 83 39.58 -49.02 -25.44
C PRO A 83 38.25 -48.48 -24.91
N GLN A 84 37.48 -49.36 -24.27
CA GLN A 84 36.32 -48.94 -23.51
C GLN A 84 36.83 -47.91 -22.51
N ARG A 85 36.47 -46.63 -22.73
CA ARG A 85 36.45 -45.67 -21.64
C ARG A 85 35.54 -46.30 -20.60
N LYS A 86 36.14 -46.88 -19.56
CA LYS A 86 35.41 -47.23 -18.35
C LYS A 86 34.71 -45.93 -17.95
N ASN A 87 33.40 -45.86 -18.22
CA ASN A 87 32.55 -44.91 -17.53
C ASN A 87 32.71 -45.30 -16.07
N GLN A 88 33.62 -44.63 -15.36
CA GLN A 88 33.72 -44.78 -13.92
C GLN A 88 32.37 -44.34 -13.39
N THR A 89 31.52 -45.32 -13.09
CA THR A 89 30.22 -45.11 -12.48
C THR A 89 30.54 -44.46 -11.15
N LYS A 90 30.27 -43.16 -11.04
CA LYS A 90 30.61 -42.36 -9.87
C LYS A 90 30.20 -43.10 -8.59
N SER A 91 31.09 -43.14 -7.61
CA SER A 91 30.79 -43.80 -6.34
C SER A 91 29.53 -43.15 -5.72
N PRO A 92 28.70 -43.90 -4.98
CA PRO A 92 27.59 -43.31 -4.21
C PRO A 92 28.02 -42.12 -3.34
N ALA A 93 29.27 -42.11 -2.85
CA ALA A 93 29.86 -40.98 -2.13
C ALA A 93 30.03 -39.73 -3.00
N GLU A 94 30.48 -39.88 -4.25
CA GLU A 94 30.67 -38.77 -5.20
C GLU A 94 29.33 -38.17 -5.66
N TYR A 95 28.28 -39.00 -5.78
CA TYR A 95 26.93 -38.50 -6.06
C TYR A 95 26.36 -37.71 -4.88
N ARG A 96 26.58 -38.17 -3.65
CA ARG A 96 26.20 -37.43 -2.43
C ARG A 96 26.91 -36.08 -2.36
N GLU A 97 28.21 -36.06 -2.63
CA GLU A 97 29.01 -34.84 -2.64
C GLU A 97 28.56 -33.86 -3.73
N GLN A 98 28.25 -34.33 -4.94
CA GLN A 98 27.69 -33.49 -6.00
C GLN A 98 26.32 -32.92 -5.66
N ARG A 99 25.46 -33.67 -4.98
CA ARG A 99 24.17 -33.15 -4.50
C ARG A 99 24.37 -32.07 -3.44
N ARG A 100 25.30 -32.29 -2.49
CA ARG A 100 25.66 -31.30 -1.46
C ARG A 100 26.13 -29.99 -2.09
N LEU A 101 27.07 -30.05 -3.03
CA LEU A 101 27.58 -28.88 -3.75
C LEU A 101 26.51 -28.16 -4.57
N LYS A 102 25.62 -28.90 -5.24
CA LYS A 102 24.48 -28.30 -5.98
C LYS A 102 23.51 -27.61 -5.03
N GLN A 103 23.22 -28.22 -3.88
CA GLN A 103 22.31 -27.66 -2.88
C GLN A 103 22.93 -26.44 -2.19
N GLU A 104 24.24 -26.44 -1.95
CA GLU A 104 24.97 -25.28 -1.43
C GLU A 104 24.99 -24.13 -2.44
N ARG A 105 25.25 -24.41 -3.72
CA ARG A 105 25.16 -23.39 -4.80
C ARG A 105 23.75 -22.84 -4.94
N TYR A 106 22.73 -23.69 -4.85
CA TYR A 106 21.33 -23.25 -4.87
C TYR A 106 21.02 -22.33 -3.69
N ARG A 107 21.40 -22.72 -2.48
CA ARG A 107 21.25 -21.90 -1.26
C ARG A 107 21.98 -20.57 -1.40
N ARG A 108 23.25 -20.56 -1.83
CA ARG A 108 24.00 -19.32 -2.09
C ARG A 108 23.32 -18.42 -3.12
N LYS A 109 22.82 -18.99 -4.22
CA LYS A 109 22.10 -18.23 -5.26
C LYS A 109 20.79 -17.65 -4.73
N GLN A 110 20.09 -18.37 -3.86
CA GLN A 110 18.88 -17.89 -3.20
C GLN A 110 19.19 -16.73 -2.25
N THR A 111 20.17 -16.90 -1.35
CA THR A 111 20.60 -15.83 -0.43
C THR A 111 21.08 -14.59 -1.19
N GLN A 112 21.81 -14.76 -2.30
CA GLN A 112 22.24 -13.65 -3.13
C GLN A 112 21.05 -12.91 -3.75
N ARG A 113 20.04 -13.62 -4.26
CA ARG A 113 18.82 -13.01 -4.80
C ARG A 113 18.04 -12.25 -3.73
N GLU A 114 17.92 -12.82 -2.53
CA GLU A 114 17.26 -12.17 -1.39
C GLU A 114 17.99 -10.88 -1.00
N HIS A 115 19.32 -10.91 -0.97
CA HIS A 115 20.15 -9.73 -0.71
C HIS A 115 20.02 -8.65 -1.80
N ASP A 116 20.07 -9.05 -3.07
CA ASP A 116 19.94 -8.12 -4.19
C ASP A 116 18.53 -7.50 -4.23
N LEU A 117 17.49 -8.29 -3.96
CA LEU A 117 16.12 -7.79 -3.83
C LEU A 117 16.00 -6.82 -2.66
N ALA A 118 16.58 -7.13 -1.50
CA ALA A 118 16.57 -6.23 -0.34
C ALA A 118 17.23 -4.87 -0.65
N LYS A 119 18.32 -4.86 -1.42
CA LYS A 119 18.96 -3.62 -1.90
C LYS A 119 18.04 -2.82 -2.82
N VAL A 120 17.38 -3.49 -3.77
CA VAL A 120 16.45 -2.83 -4.70
C VAL A 120 15.24 -2.26 -3.95
N VAL A 121 14.64 -3.02 -3.04
CA VAL A 121 13.53 -2.55 -2.20
C VAL A 121 13.96 -1.35 -1.37
N LYS A 122 15.15 -1.40 -0.74
CA LYS A 122 15.67 -0.26 0.02
C LYS A 122 15.85 0.99 -0.86
N ARG A 123 16.43 0.84 -2.05
CA ARG A 123 16.60 1.95 -3.02
C ARG A 123 15.25 2.54 -3.43
N LEU A 124 14.30 1.70 -3.86
CA LEU A 124 12.98 2.16 -4.29
C LEU A 124 12.23 2.87 -3.14
N ARG A 125 12.33 2.35 -1.91
CA ARG A 125 11.76 3.01 -0.73
C ARG A 125 12.36 4.39 -0.45
N GLN A 126 13.60 4.64 -0.88
CA GLN A 126 14.24 5.96 -0.77
C GLN A 126 13.90 6.87 -1.97
N GLU A 127 13.74 6.32 -3.17
CA GLU A 127 13.41 7.07 -4.38
C GLU A 127 11.95 7.55 -4.41
N VAL A 128 11.00 6.76 -3.90
CA VAL A 128 9.57 7.13 -3.90
C VAL A 128 9.31 8.48 -3.22
N PRO A 129 9.81 8.76 -2.00
CA PRO A 129 9.68 10.08 -1.38
C PRO A 129 10.29 11.22 -2.22
N LEU A 130 11.46 10.99 -2.82
CA LEU A 130 12.15 12.00 -3.63
C LEU A 130 11.34 12.35 -4.89
N LEU A 131 10.84 11.33 -5.59
CA LEU A 131 9.99 11.50 -6.77
C LEU A 131 8.64 12.13 -6.42
N GLN A 132 8.06 11.77 -5.27
CA GLN A 132 6.86 12.42 -4.75
C GLN A 132 7.11 13.90 -4.47
N MET A 133 8.22 14.26 -3.82
CA MET A 133 8.60 15.66 -3.59
C MET A 133 8.85 16.41 -4.91
N GLN A 134 9.48 15.77 -5.90
CA GLN A 134 9.68 16.36 -7.22
C GLN A 134 8.35 16.57 -7.95
N HIS A 135 7.43 15.60 -7.88
CA HIS A 135 6.07 15.72 -8.41
C HIS A 135 5.31 16.85 -7.73
N MET A 136 5.35 16.95 -6.40
CA MET A 136 4.79 18.08 -5.67
C MET A 136 5.40 19.41 -6.13
N ARG A 137 6.72 19.49 -6.32
CA ARG A 137 7.34 20.72 -6.85
C ARG A 137 6.87 21.06 -8.27
N MET A 138 6.63 20.06 -9.12
CA MET A 138 6.16 20.27 -10.49
C MET A 138 4.67 20.66 -10.53
N VAL A 139 3.81 19.98 -9.77
CA VAL A 139 2.37 20.26 -9.68
C VAL A 139 2.10 21.60 -9.00
N PHE A 140 2.87 21.94 -7.95
CA PHE A 140 2.67 23.17 -7.18
C PHE A 140 3.54 24.35 -7.66
N GLY A 141 4.52 24.09 -8.53
CA GLY A 141 5.31 25.12 -9.21
C GLY A 141 4.58 25.78 -10.39
N VAL A 142 3.53 25.14 -10.91
CA VAL A 142 2.62 25.69 -11.91
C VAL A 142 1.34 26.11 -11.17
N LYS A 143 1.05 27.41 -11.15
CA LYS A 143 -0.15 28.09 -10.60
C LYS A 143 -1.20 27.13 -10.02
N LEU A 144 -1.22 26.99 -8.69
CA LEU A 144 -2.20 26.15 -8.01
C LEU A 144 -3.63 26.54 -8.40
N MET A 145 -4.42 25.54 -8.76
CA MET A 145 -5.84 25.68 -9.03
C MET A 145 -6.64 25.10 -7.86
N LEU A 146 -7.75 25.74 -7.52
CA LEU A 146 -8.63 25.31 -6.43
C LEU A 146 -9.07 23.85 -6.57
N GLU A 147 -9.46 23.41 -7.77
CA GLU A 147 -9.86 22.02 -8.05
C GLU A 147 -8.76 21.00 -7.73
N ALA A 148 -7.51 21.32 -8.12
CA ALA A 148 -6.36 20.47 -7.85
C ALA A 148 -6.07 20.39 -6.34
N VAL A 149 -6.19 21.52 -5.63
CA VAL A 149 -6.03 21.57 -4.17
C VAL A 149 -7.10 20.74 -3.46
N VAL A 150 -8.37 20.85 -3.86
CA VAL A 150 -9.46 20.05 -3.30
C VAL A 150 -9.19 18.56 -3.54
N THR A 151 -8.90 18.18 -4.78
CA THR A 151 -8.65 16.78 -5.14
C THR A 151 -7.47 16.19 -4.36
N GLU A 152 -6.36 16.92 -4.28
CA GLU A 152 -5.16 16.48 -3.55
C GLU A 152 -5.43 16.39 -2.04
N TYR A 153 -6.20 17.33 -1.46
CA TYR A 153 -6.60 17.26 -0.05
C TYR A 153 -7.31 15.94 0.26
N PHE A 154 -8.30 15.55 -0.53
CA PHE A 154 -9.01 14.29 -0.31
C PHE A 154 -8.14 13.05 -0.54
N GLN A 155 -7.17 13.10 -1.47
CA GLN A 155 -6.24 12.00 -1.68
C GLN A 155 -5.26 11.84 -0.53
N LEU A 156 -4.66 12.93 -0.07
CA LEU A 156 -3.66 12.91 1.00
C LEU A 156 -4.26 12.56 2.35
N PHE A 157 -5.48 13.04 2.64
CA PHE A 157 -6.15 12.84 3.93
C PHE A 157 -7.21 11.74 3.90
N ARG A 158 -7.23 10.89 2.86
CA ARG A 158 -8.18 9.77 2.74
C ARG A 158 -8.21 8.90 3.98
N HIS A 159 -7.06 8.64 4.61
CA HIS A 159 -6.97 7.81 5.82
C HIS A 159 -6.58 8.64 7.05
N GLY A 160 -6.95 9.92 7.05
CA GLY A 160 -6.55 10.88 8.07
C GLY A 160 -5.09 11.30 7.95
N ILE A 161 -4.46 11.63 9.07
CA ILE A 161 -3.09 12.14 9.12
C ILE A 161 -2.07 11.08 9.54
N TRP A 162 -0.90 11.11 8.92
CA TRP A 162 0.22 10.24 9.28
C TRP A 162 1.08 10.92 10.35
N PHE A 163 1.39 10.16 11.41
CA PHE A 163 2.31 10.62 12.45
C PHE A 163 3.74 10.17 12.13
N SER A 164 4.70 10.96 12.58
CA SER A 164 6.12 10.61 12.53
C SER A 164 6.67 10.61 13.96
N ASN A 165 6.92 9.43 14.52
CA ASN A 165 7.73 9.24 15.73
C ASN A 165 9.12 8.70 15.36
N MET A 166 10.03 8.57 16.34
CA MET A 166 11.41 8.13 16.08
C MET A 166 11.46 6.76 15.40
N ASP A 167 10.58 5.83 15.77
CA ASP A 167 10.53 4.45 15.27
C ASP A 167 9.71 4.27 13.98
N THR A 168 9.06 5.33 13.50
CA THR A 168 8.20 5.26 12.31
C THR A 168 9.03 4.92 11.06
N PRO A 169 8.61 3.95 10.22
CA PRO A 169 9.25 3.66 8.94
C PRO A 169 9.40 4.90 8.05
N CYS A 170 10.51 5.00 7.30
CA CYS A 170 10.82 6.17 6.47
C CYS A 170 9.69 6.58 5.51
N HIS A 171 8.96 5.61 4.95
CA HIS A 171 7.87 5.88 4.02
C HIS A 171 6.66 6.55 4.69
N LEU A 172 6.36 6.24 5.95
CA LEU A 172 5.30 6.92 6.70
C LEU A 172 5.72 8.32 7.13
N LYS A 173 7.00 8.50 7.52
CA LYS A 173 7.58 9.84 7.76
C LYS A 173 7.47 10.72 6.52
N ALA A 174 7.76 10.16 5.34
CA ALA A 174 7.61 10.87 4.08
C ALA A 174 6.15 11.26 3.79
N LYS A 175 5.17 10.38 4.07
CA LYS A 175 3.73 10.70 3.94
C LYS A 175 3.30 11.83 4.88
N ALA A 176 3.71 11.76 6.14
CA ALA A 176 3.44 12.80 7.14
C ALA A 176 4.01 14.16 6.70
N GLN A 177 5.25 14.16 6.22
CA GLN A 177 5.91 15.35 5.68
C GLN A 177 5.20 15.86 4.42
N GLN A 178 4.76 14.99 3.53
CA GLN A 178 4.01 15.36 2.32
C GLN A 178 2.71 16.07 2.67
N GLN A 179 1.93 15.54 3.63
CA GLN A 179 0.69 16.16 4.11
C GLN A 179 0.96 17.56 4.67
N LEU A 180 1.97 17.71 5.51
CA LEU A 180 2.30 19.01 6.12
C LEU A 180 2.78 20.04 5.10
N VAL A 181 3.66 19.64 4.17
CA VAL A 181 4.14 20.50 3.08
C VAL A 181 2.98 20.92 2.19
N PHE A 182 2.07 20.00 1.86
CA PHE A 182 0.86 20.32 1.11
C PHE A 182 0.02 21.39 1.81
N LEU A 183 -0.35 21.19 3.09
CA LEU A 183 -1.17 22.17 3.82
C LEU A 183 -0.50 23.55 3.88
N ARG A 184 0.80 23.60 4.20
CA ARG A 184 1.58 24.85 4.23
C ARG A 184 1.78 25.51 2.87
N THR A 185 1.56 24.79 1.78
CA THR A 185 1.65 25.34 0.41
C THR A 185 0.28 25.78 -0.09
N ALA A 186 -0.75 24.98 0.17
CA ALA A 186 -2.10 25.17 -0.37
C ALA A 186 -2.99 26.07 0.49
N MET A 187 -2.70 26.25 1.78
CA MET A 187 -3.52 27.03 2.70
C MET A 187 -2.78 28.29 3.16
N SER A 188 -3.53 29.33 3.54
CA SER A 188 -2.98 30.46 4.27
C SER A 188 -2.44 29.99 5.62
N ASN A 189 -1.38 30.64 6.13
CA ASN A 189 -0.88 30.39 7.48
C ASN A 189 -1.97 30.59 8.54
N ASP A 190 -2.95 31.42 8.21
CA ASP A 190 -3.99 31.91 9.09
C ASP A 190 -5.39 31.43 8.62
N VAL A 191 -5.45 30.31 7.89
CA VAL A 191 -6.68 29.68 7.39
C VAL A 191 -7.72 29.50 8.49
N ILE A 192 -8.97 29.86 8.21
CA ILE A 192 -10.10 29.74 9.14
C ILE A 192 -10.69 28.32 9.05
N LEU A 193 -11.03 27.72 10.19
CA LEU A 193 -11.53 26.36 10.33
C LEU A 193 -12.72 26.37 11.31
N GLY A 194 -13.87 26.93 10.90
CA GLY A 194 -14.93 27.29 11.85
C GLY A 194 -14.39 28.24 12.93
N GLY A 195 -14.49 27.84 14.20
CA GLY A 195 -13.93 28.57 15.34
C GLY A 195 -12.39 28.50 15.51
N LEU A 196 -11.68 27.65 14.76
CA LEU A 196 -10.22 27.52 14.85
C LEU A 196 -9.48 28.27 13.74
N LYS A 197 -8.18 28.50 13.93
CA LYS A 197 -7.33 29.24 12.97
C LYS A 197 -5.95 28.60 12.80
N GLY A 198 -5.51 28.51 11.55
CA GLY A 198 -4.17 28.12 11.15
C GLY A 198 -3.99 26.64 10.79
N VAL A 199 -2.92 26.34 10.05
CA VAL A 199 -2.61 24.98 9.57
C VAL A 199 -2.37 24.01 10.72
N ASP A 200 -1.72 24.46 11.80
CA ASP A 200 -1.43 23.59 12.94
C ASP A 200 -2.71 23.15 13.67
N ALA A 201 -3.73 24.03 13.73
CA ALA A 201 -5.04 23.66 14.26
C ALA A 201 -5.76 22.61 13.40
N LEU A 202 -5.64 22.68 12.06
CA LEU A 202 -6.17 21.64 11.17
C LEU A 202 -5.47 20.29 11.36
N VAL A 203 -4.14 20.32 11.49
CA VAL A 203 -3.32 19.13 11.76
C VAL A 203 -3.74 18.50 13.09
N GLU A 204 -3.93 19.32 14.12
CA GLU A 204 -4.38 18.87 15.44
C GLU A 204 -5.79 18.27 15.40
N GLN A 205 -6.72 18.86 14.65
CA GLN A 205 -8.04 18.26 14.47
C GLN A 205 -7.95 16.89 13.80
N TRP A 206 -7.18 16.75 12.73
CA TRP A 206 -6.94 15.43 12.12
C TRP A 206 -6.30 14.45 13.10
N ARG A 207 -5.37 14.90 13.95
CA ARG A 207 -4.79 14.06 15.01
C ARG A 207 -5.86 13.54 15.95
N ARG A 208 -6.77 14.41 16.42
CA ARG A 208 -7.89 14.04 17.30
C ARG A 208 -8.80 13.00 16.65
N TYR A 209 -9.22 13.22 15.40
CA TYR A 209 -10.02 12.22 14.68
C TYR A 209 -9.32 10.86 14.60
N CYS A 210 -8.03 10.83 14.23
CA CYS A 210 -7.25 9.59 14.12
C CYS A 210 -6.90 8.94 15.47
N THR A 211 -6.97 9.69 16.58
CA THR A 211 -6.68 9.17 17.93
C THR A 211 -7.96 8.70 18.62
N TYR A 212 -9.07 9.41 18.41
CA TYR A 212 -10.32 9.16 19.10
C TYR A 212 -11.19 8.15 18.37
N PHE A 213 -11.09 8.07 17.04
CA PHE A 213 -11.81 7.10 16.22
C PHE A 213 -10.85 6.14 15.53
N ASP A 214 -11.32 4.91 15.31
CA ASP A 214 -10.64 3.95 14.46
C ASP A 214 -11.15 4.04 13.01
N ASN A 215 -10.42 3.42 12.07
CA ASN A 215 -10.82 3.27 10.67
C ASN A 215 -11.26 4.57 9.98
N VAL A 216 -10.60 5.69 10.31
CA VAL A 216 -10.88 6.99 9.70
C VAL A 216 -10.69 6.91 8.18
N GLU A 217 -11.76 7.13 7.42
CA GLU A 217 -11.71 7.20 5.97
C GLU A 217 -12.53 8.36 5.41
N LEU A 218 -11.89 9.31 4.72
CA LEU A 218 -12.51 10.42 4.04
C LEU A 218 -12.55 10.17 2.52
N ASN A 219 -13.75 10.07 1.97
CA ASN A 219 -13.96 9.83 0.54
C ASN A 219 -14.57 11.07 -0.14
N LEU A 220 -13.97 11.50 -1.25
CA LEU A 220 -14.51 12.57 -2.09
C LEU A 220 -15.67 12.06 -2.94
N GLY A 221 -16.77 12.79 -2.92
CA GLY A 221 -17.88 12.64 -3.85
C GLY A 221 -17.84 13.71 -4.94
N VAL A 222 -18.94 14.43 -5.10
CA VAL A 222 -19.08 15.49 -6.11
C VAL A 222 -18.49 16.81 -5.59
N VAL A 223 -17.75 17.50 -6.45
CA VAL A 223 -17.23 18.85 -6.19
C VAL A 223 -18.00 19.85 -7.05
N ASP A 224 -18.51 20.90 -6.42
CA ASP A 224 -19.16 22.05 -7.06
C ASP A 224 -18.29 23.30 -6.85
N ILE A 225 -17.76 23.86 -7.94
CA ILE A 225 -16.85 25.01 -7.90
C ILE A 225 -17.56 26.21 -8.49
N ARG A 226 -17.68 27.28 -7.70
CA ARG A 226 -18.25 28.56 -8.10
C ARG A 226 -17.30 29.69 -7.75
N SER A 227 -16.77 30.36 -8.76
CA SER A 227 -15.80 31.45 -8.62
C SER A 227 -14.59 31.03 -7.79
N ASN A 228 -14.49 31.50 -6.56
CA ASN A 228 -13.40 31.24 -5.63
C ASN A 228 -13.80 30.31 -4.48
N ILE A 229 -14.95 29.63 -4.56
CA ILE A 229 -15.43 28.71 -3.54
C ILE A 229 -15.65 27.33 -4.16
N ALA A 230 -15.12 26.30 -3.51
CA ALA A 230 -15.41 24.92 -3.85
C ALA A 230 -16.16 24.24 -2.71
N TRP A 231 -17.29 23.62 -3.03
CA TRP A 231 -18.06 22.78 -2.14
C TRP A 231 -17.85 21.31 -2.53
N ALA A 232 -17.20 20.56 -1.66
CA ALA A 232 -17.01 19.13 -1.83
C ALA A 232 -18.03 18.38 -0.98
N ASN A 233 -18.90 17.60 -1.62
CA ASN A 233 -19.67 16.57 -0.94
C ASN A 233 -18.75 15.37 -0.72
N ALA A 234 -18.75 14.81 0.48
CA ALA A 234 -17.86 13.75 0.88
C ALA A 234 -18.53 12.83 1.90
N THR A 235 -17.86 11.72 2.19
CA THR A 235 -18.27 10.78 3.23
C THR A 235 -17.09 10.55 4.15
N LEU A 236 -17.28 10.78 5.45
CA LEU A 236 -16.32 10.42 6.49
C LEU A 236 -16.82 9.16 7.20
N SER A 237 -16.06 8.07 7.09
CA SER A 237 -16.30 6.83 7.82
C SER A 237 -15.40 6.77 9.04
N VAL A 238 -15.95 6.44 10.19
CA VAL A 238 -15.22 6.29 11.46
C VAL A 238 -15.81 5.16 12.31
N THR A 239 -14.96 4.41 13.01
CA THR A 239 -15.39 3.40 13.97
C THR A 239 -15.34 3.97 15.38
N VAL A 240 -16.45 3.84 16.11
CA VAL A 240 -16.55 4.23 17.52
C VAL A 240 -15.82 3.23 18.40
N THR A 241 -14.87 3.72 19.20
CA THR A 241 -14.06 2.93 20.12
C THR A 241 -14.36 3.33 21.56
N LYS A 242 -13.68 2.67 22.53
CA LYS A 242 -13.71 3.12 23.93
C LYS A 242 -13.18 4.55 24.05
N THR A 243 -12.06 4.85 23.37
CA THR A 243 -11.49 6.19 23.32
C THR A 243 -12.45 7.22 22.73
N THR A 244 -13.26 6.85 21.73
CA THR A 244 -14.33 7.74 21.24
C THR A 244 -15.32 8.07 22.34
N LEU A 245 -15.79 7.07 23.10
CA LEU A 245 -16.72 7.31 24.20
C LEU A 245 -16.07 8.20 25.27
N ASP A 246 -14.80 7.99 25.59
CA ASP A 246 -14.08 8.77 26.60
C ASP A 246 -13.77 10.21 26.18
N GLN A 247 -13.57 10.47 24.89
CA GLN A 247 -13.06 11.76 24.40
C GLN A 247 -14.09 12.57 23.61
N VAL A 248 -15.14 11.93 23.08
CA VAL A 248 -16.17 12.59 22.26
C VAL A 248 -17.53 12.55 22.92
N PHE A 249 -17.84 11.47 23.64
CA PHE A 249 -19.13 11.29 24.32
C PHE A 249 -18.99 10.96 25.82
N PRO A 250 -18.13 11.68 26.59
CA PRO A 250 -17.82 11.30 27.98
C PRO A 250 -19.06 11.30 28.89
N HIS A 251 -20.05 12.13 28.59
CA HIS A 251 -21.33 12.20 29.31
C HIS A 251 -22.15 10.90 29.25
N LEU A 252 -21.83 9.99 28.33
CA LEU A 252 -22.45 8.67 28.24
C LEU A 252 -21.83 7.64 29.18
N LEU A 253 -20.63 7.89 29.73
CA LEU A 253 -19.93 6.97 30.62
C LEU A 253 -20.59 6.85 31.99
N GLU A 254 -21.14 7.95 32.49
CA GLU A 254 -21.76 8.04 33.81
C GLU A 254 -23.29 8.14 33.71
N GLY A 255 -23.99 7.24 34.42
CA GLY A 255 -25.44 7.32 34.64
C GLY A 255 -26.23 6.06 34.29
N GLU A 256 -27.55 6.24 34.27
CA GLU A 256 -28.64 5.26 34.23
C GLU A 256 -28.58 4.22 33.10
N GLN A 257 -29.50 3.24 33.17
CA GLN A 257 -29.67 2.13 32.23
C GLN A 257 -29.68 2.56 30.75
N ASP A 258 -30.30 3.69 30.43
CA ASP A 258 -30.41 4.22 29.06
C ASP A 258 -29.04 4.57 28.45
N LYS A 259 -28.13 5.15 29.25
CA LYS A 259 -26.77 5.46 28.78
C LYS A 259 -25.92 4.20 28.61
N LEU A 260 -26.18 3.15 29.38
CA LEU A 260 -25.57 1.84 29.17
C LEU A 260 -26.01 1.22 27.82
N ILE A 261 -27.30 1.35 27.48
CA ILE A 261 -27.83 0.91 26.18
C ILE A 261 -27.18 1.72 25.05
N LEU A 262 -27.06 3.05 25.19
CA LEU A 262 -26.41 3.89 24.19
C LEU A 262 -24.95 3.48 23.94
N ARG A 263 -24.15 3.34 25.01
CA ARG A 263 -22.75 2.90 24.91
C ARG A 263 -22.60 1.55 24.23
N SER A 264 -23.40 0.57 24.65
CA SER A 264 -23.34 -0.79 24.08
C SER A 264 -23.74 -0.83 22.61
N ARG A 265 -24.67 0.05 22.19
CA ARG A 265 -25.03 0.19 20.77
C ARG A 265 -23.98 0.92 19.96
N LEU A 266 -23.34 1.94 20.51
CA LEU A 266 -22.33 2.75 19.81
C LEU A 266 -21.00 2.04 19.67
N LEU A 267 -20.53 1.35 20.71
CA LEU A 267 -19.20 0.77 20.74
C LEU A 267 -18.98 -0.24 19.61
N GLY A 268 -17.91 -0.05 18.84
CA GLY A 268 -17.53 -0.89 17.72
C GLY A 268 -18.30 -0.62 16.42
N GLN A 269 -19.25 0.33 16.41
CA GLN A 269 -20.01 0.65 15.21
C GLN A 269 -19.22 1.52 14.23
N LEU A 270 -19.39 1.22 12.94
CA LEU A 270 -18.93 2.07 11.86
C LEU A 270 -20.00 3.12 11.56
N LEU A 271 -19.69 4.38 11.84
CA LEU A 271 -20.50 5.53 11.45
C LEU A 271 -20.02 6.02 10.09
N VAL A 272 -20.94 6.02 9.11
CA VAL A 272 -20.72 6.57 7.77
C VAL A 272 -21.39 7.93 7.74
N LEU A 273 -20.61 9.00 7.88
CA LEU A 273 -21.08 10.37 8.06
C LEU A 273 -21.04 11.10 6.70
N PRO A 274 -22.19 11.43 6.09
CA PRO A 274 -22.21 12.38 4.99
C PRO A 274 -21.64 13.73 5.47
N CYS A 275 -20.77 14.33 4.68
CA CYS A 275 -20.21 15.63 5.00
C CYS A 275 -20.09 16.55 3.79
N ARG A 276 -20.09 17.85 4.06
CA ARG A 276 -19.81 18.91 3.08
C ARG A 276 -18.64 19.73 3.57
N ILE A 277 -17.67 19.95 2.69
CA ILE A 277 -16.46 20.73 2.99
C ILE A 277 -16.39 21.90 2.03
N CYS A 278 -16.31 23.11 2.58
CA CYS A 278 -16.16 24.36 1.85
C CYS A 278 -14.69 24.75 1.82
N PHE A 279 -14.18 25.10 0.65
CA PHE A 279 -12.85 25.67 0.45
C PHE A 279 -13.02 27.06 -0.14
N GLU A 280 -12.68 28.09 0.62
CA GLU A 280 -12.61 29.47 0.12
C GLU A 280 -11.19 29.78 -0.35
N TRP A 281 -11.07 30.19 -1.60
CA TRP A 281 -9.83 30.46 -2.28
C TRP A 281 -9.55 31.96 -2.38
N ASP A 282 -8.33 32.35 -2.06
CA ASP A 282 -7.83 33.68 -2.40
C ASP A 282 -7.04 33.63 -3.72
N GLU A 283 -7.58 34.29 -4.73
CA GLU A 283 -7.00 34.34 -6.06
C GLU A 283 -5.69 35.13 -6.10
N LYS A 284 -5.41 36.01 -5.13
CA LYS A 284 -4.14 36.76 -5.04
C LYS A 284 -3.02 35.88 -4.49
N SER A 285 -3.22 35.28 -3.33
CA SER A 285 -2.20 34.44 -2.68
C SER A 285 -2.11 33.02 -3.24
N LYS A 286 -3.10 32.59 -4.05
CA LYS A 286 -3.23 31.21 -4.55
C LYS A 286 -3.30 30.20 -3.42
N ARG A 287 -4.10 30.51 -2.39
CA ARG A 287 -4.22 29.70 -1.18
C ARG A 287 -5.67 29.65 -0.69
N VAL A 288 -5.98 28.57 0.02
CA VAL A 288 -7.23 28.43 0.76
C VAL A 288 -7.15 29.28 2.04
N VAL A 289 -8.10 30.21 2.20
CA VAL A 289 -8.20 31.11 3.35
C VAL A 289 -9.23 30.66 4.38
N ARG A 290 -10.16 29.79 3.99
CA ARG A 290 -11.16 29.18 4.88
C ARG A 290 -11.47 27.76 4.45
N LEU A 291 -11.57 26.86 5.41
CA LEU A 291 -11.92 25.46 5.25
C LEU A 291 -12.96 25.07 6.31
N ASP A 292 -14.23 25.16 5.95
CA ASP A 292 -15.34 24.86 6.85
C ASP A 292 -15.94 23.49 6.53
N LYS A 293 -16.41 22.77 7.56
CA LYS A 293 -16.92 21.40 7.44
C LYS A 293 -18.28 21.30 8.11
N MET A 294 -19.16 20.49 7.53
CA MET A 294 -20.45 20.13 8.10
C MET A 294 -20.59 18.61 8.00
N LEU A 295 -20.79 17.93 9.13
CA LEU A 295 -20.99 16.49 9.20
C LEU A 295 -22.41 16.20 9.69
N ASP A 296 -23.05 15.22 9.07
CA ASP A 296 -24.34 14.70 9.51
C ASP A 296 -24.14 13.48 10.41
N PHE A 297 -24.16 13.72 11.73
CA PHE A 297 -24.19 12.67 12.74
C PHE A 297 -25.59 12.08 12.94
N PHE A 298 -26.64 12.85 12.65
CA PHE A 298 -28.02 12.46 12.94
C PHE A 298 -28.44 11.28 12.10
N THR A 299 -28.25 11.34 10.79
CA THR A 299 -28.63 10.26 9.88
C THR A 299 -28.03 8.90 10.31
N PRO A 300 -26.71 8.73 10.48
CA PRO A 300 -26.14 7.44 10.86
C PRO A 300 -26.54 6.99 12.28
N LEU A 301 -26.64 7.92 13.24
CA LEU A 301 -27.06 7.58 14.61
C LEU A 301 -28.53 7.13 14.67
N GLN A 302 -29.41 7.74 13.88
CA GLN A 302 -30.82 7.36 13.81
C GLN A 302 -30.99 5.93 13.28
N HIS A 303 -30.13 5.46 12.36
CA HIS A 303 -30.18 4.08 11.89
C HIS A 303 -29.71 3.07 12.95
N LEU A 304 -28.89 3.51 13.91
CA LEU A 304 -28.31 2.68 14.96
C LEU A 304 -29.18 2.63 16.23
N LEU A 305 -29.80 3.76 16.56
CA LEU A 305 -30.50 3.99 17.82
C LEU A 305 -32.02 3.84 17.65
N PRO A 306 -32.75 3.31 18.66
CA PRO A 306 -34.17 3.00 18.52
C PRO A 306 -35.11 4.19 18.28
N CYS A 307 -34.74 5.38 18.74
CA CYS A 307 -35.58 6.58 18.63
C CYS A 307 -34.75 7.87 18.62
N PHE A 308 -35.41 8.98 18.30
CA PHE A 308 -34.78 10.31 18.23
C PHE A 308 -34.27 10.83 19.57
N ASP A 309 -34.95 10.52 20.68
CA ASP A 309 -34.51 10.96 22.01
C ASP A 309 -33.13 10.39 22.37
N PHE A 310 -32.84 9.17 21.93
CA PHE A 310 -31.52 8.56 22.07
C PHE A 310 -30.46 9.27 21.22
N VAL A 311 -30.79 9.67 19.99
CA VAL A 311 -29.86 10.43 19.14
C VAL A 311 -29.56 11.80 19.76
N ALA A 312 -30.60 12.49 20.25
CA ALA A 312 -30.46 13.76 20.94
C ALA A 312 -29.58 13.62 22.19
N THR A 313 -29.80 12.59 23.01
CA THR A 313 -28.99 12.31 24.21
C THR A 313 -27.51 12.07 23.87
N VAL A 314 -27.22 11.39 22.77
CA VAL A 314 -25.83 11.19 22.30
C VAL A 314 -25.19 12.52 21.92
N MET A 315 -25.92 13.41 21.24
CA MET A 315 -25.37 14.66 20.72
C MET A 315 -25.38 15.83 21.69
N GLU A 316 -26.28 15.85 22.70
CA GLU A 316 -26.54 17.00 23.58
C GLU A 316 -25.29 17.56 24.27
N LYS A 317 -24.42 16.67 24.75
CA LYS A 317 -23.18 17.03 25.48
C LYS A 317 -21.94 16.43 24.83
N ALA A 318 -22.02 16.11 23.55
CA ALA A 318 -20.88 15.63 22.81
C ALA A 318 -19.81 16.72 22.68
N LEU A 319 -18.53 16.35 22.83
CA LEU A 319 -17.40 17.27 22.72
C LEU A 319 -16.97 17.52 21.26
N ILE A 320 -17.86 17.20 20.32
CA ILE A 320 -17.71 17.48 18.91
C ILE A 320 -18.80 18.48 18.49
N THR A 321 -18.37 19.62 17.93
CA THR A 321 -19.29 20.68 17.52
C THR A 321 -19.94 20.39 16.16
N LEU A 322 -20.95 21.19 15.80
CA LEU A 322 -21.56 21.16 14.46
C LEU A 322 -20.57 21.55 13.35
N GLU A 323 -19.56 22.35 13.67
CA GLU A 323 -18.42 22.66 12.78
C GLU A 323 -17.39 21.52 12.74
N CYS A 324 -17.70 20.40 13.41
CA CYS A 324 -16.94 19.16 13.40
C CYS A 324 -15.56 19.32 14.04
N ILE A 325 -15.47 20.28 14.97
CA ILE A 325 -14.29 20.53 15.80
C ILE A 325 -14.45 19.70 17.06
N ILE A 326 -13.44 18.88 17.36
CA ILE A 326 -13.37 18.18 18.63
C ILE A 326 -12.62 19.10 19.60
N SER A 327 -13.28 19.50 20.69
CA SER A 327 -12.71 20.38 21.72
C SER A 327 -11.65 19.65 22.55
N ASP A 328 -10.78 20.42 23.22
CA ASP A 328 -9.83 19.84 24.19
C ASP A 328 -10.56 19.74 25.53
N ASP A 329 -10.60 18.55 26.13
CA ASP A 329 -11.20 18.35 27.46
C ASP A 329 -10.19 18.71 28.55
N GLY A 330 -9.62 19.91 28.44
CA GLY A 330 -8.50 20.38 29.22
C GLY A 330 -8.49 21.88 29.38
N SER A 331 -9.17 22.34 30.43
CA SER A 331 -9.20 23.71 30.98
C SER A 331 -10.25 24.66 30.38
N ASP A 332 -11.36 24.79 31.08
CA ASP A 332 -11.95 26.10 31.42
C ASP A 332 -12.01 26.20 32.95
#